data_AF-A0A6P5JLH7-F1
#
_entry.id   AF-A0A6P5JLH7-F1
#
_cell.length_a   1.000
_cell.length_b   1.000
_cell.length_c   1.000
_cell.angle_alpha   90.00
_cell.angle_beta   90.00
_cell.angle_gamma   90.00
#
_symmetry.space_group_name_H-M   'P 1'
#
loop_
_entity.id
_entity.type
_entity.pdbx_description
1 polymer ?
#
loop_
_entity_poly.entity_id
_entity_poly.type
_entity_poly.pdbx_seq_one_letter_code
_entity_poly.pdbx_strand_id
1 'polypeptide(L)'
;MHSRCGSHPVETSSHGSVEKTKRLLFRGAQAYMDHMWDESCATGRLPGSAKHGQESPRAVCALSGQMLIGQDGKLLRRCAQATNDTDSSEGMSKACSSCVRTVRGKEACSQCDRFLCQSCIKICYGCNTMLCSLCAVVNYSDIGESALCRGCSMFEA
;
A
#
# COMPACT_ATOMS: atom_id res chain seq x y z
N MET A 1 29.51 35.80 -52.47
CA MET A 1 28.24 35.58 -51.74
C MET A 1 27.78 34.14 -51.96
N HIS A 2 27.55 33.45 -50.84
CA HIS A 2 26.81 32.19 -50.64
C HIS A 2 27.36 30.88 -51.23
N SER A 3 28.11 30.20 -50.36
CA SER A 3 28.42 28.77 -50.31
C SER A 3 27.15 27.91 -50.44
N ARG A 4 27.21 26.88 -51.29
CA ARG A 4 26.22 25.79 -51.30
C ARG A 4 26.45 24.91 -50.08
N CYS A 5 25.51 24.96 -49.13
CA CYS A 5 25.43 23.99 -48.05
C CYS A 5 24.89 22.68 -48.62
N GLY A 6 25.68 21.61 -48.52
CA GLY A 6 25.25 20.26 -48.87
C GLY A 6 24.20 19.77 -47.89
N SER A 7 23.06 19.33 -48.42
CA SER A 7 21.99 18.69 -47.66
C SER A 7 22.46 17.32 -47.19
N HIS A 8 22.80 17.19 -45.91
CA HIS A 8 22.90 15.87 -45.27
C HIS A 8 21.48 15.30 -45.13
N PRO A 9 21.22 14.04 -45.53
CA PRO A 9 19.95 13.41 -45.20
C PRO A 9 19.88 13.19 -43.69
N VAL A 10 18.90 13.85 -43.05
CA VAL A 10 18.46 13.50 -41.69
C VAL A 10 17.80 12.12 -41.80
N GLU A 11 18.56 11.10 -41.42
CA GLU A 11 18.03 9.76 -41.17
C GLU A 11 17.03 9.87 -40.00
N THR A 12 15.75 9.72 -40.31
CA THR A 12 14.65 9.75 -39.35
C THR A 12 14.68 8.49 -38.48
N SER A 13 15.53 8.51 -37.44
CA SER A 13 15.63 7.48 -36.40
C SER A 13 14.45 7.56 -35.40
N SER A 14 13.21 7.44 -35.88
CA SER A 14 12.02 7.28 -35.01
C SER A 14 11.88 5.86 -34.48
N HIS A 15 12.42 4.86 -35.18
CA HIS A 15 12.39 3.45 -34.75
C HIS A 15 13.40 3.15 -33.63
N GLY A 16 14.49 3.92 -33.58
CA GLY A 16 15.54 3.75 -32.57
C GLY A 16 15.16 4.27 -31.19
N SER A 17 14.19 5.19 -31.05
CA SER A 17 13.78 5.73 -29.76
C SER A 17 12.88 4.75 -28.99
N VAL A 18 11.92 4.13 -29.67
CA VAL A 18 11.00 3.15 -29.08
C VAL A 18 11.77 1.92 -28.58
N GLU A 19 12.70 1.37 -29.37
CA GLU A 19 13.50 0.21 -28.97
C GLU A 19 14.51 0.52 -27.86
N LYS A 20 14.97 1.77 -27.74
CA LYS A 20 15.79 2.22 -26.59
C LYS A 20 14.94 2.30 -25.33
N THR A 21 13.74 2.87 -25.41
CA THR A 21 12.81 2.98 -24.28
C THR A 21 12.39 1.60 -23.77
N LYS A 22 11.99 0.69 -24.67
CA LYS A 22 11.64 -0.70 -24.34
C LYS A 22 12.77 -1.41 -23.60
N ARG A 23 14.00 -1.25 -24.07
CA ARG A 23 15.20 -1.84 -23.43
C ARG A 23 15.48 -1.24 -22.06
N LEU A 24 15.29 0.07 -21.89
CA LEU A 24 15.44 0.74 -20.61
C LEU A 24 14.41 0.24 -19.58
N LEU A 25 13.14 0.14 -19.99
CA LEU A 25 12.06 -0.38 -19.15
C LEU A 25 12.33 -1.83 -18.70
N PHE A 26 12.75 -2.70 -19.63
CA PHE A 26 13.03 -4.10 -19.32
C PHE A 26 14.21 -4.24 -18.35
N ARG A 27 15.29 -3.46 -18.54
CA ARG A 27 16.44 -3.44 -17.62
C ARG A 27 16.07 -2.93 -16.22
N GLY A 28 15.23 -1.90 -16.14
CA GLY A 28 14.73 -1.38 -14.87
C GLY A 28 13.91 -2.41 -14.10
N ALA A 29 13.02 -3.13 -14.79
CA ALA A 29 12.23 -4.20 -14.20
C ALA A 29 13.11 -5.37 -13.71
N GLN A 30 14.15 -5.73 -14.46
CA GLN A 30 15.09 -6.78 -14.07
C GLN A 30 15.89 -6.41 -12.81
N ALA A 31 16.45 -5.20 -12.75
CA ALA A 31 17.14 -4.71 -11.54
C ALA A 31 16.22 -4.67 -10.31
N TYR A 32 14.92 -4.39 -10.53
CA TYR A 32 13.91 -4.47 -9.48
C TYR A 32 13.59 -5.94 -9.08
N MET A 33 13.67 -6.92 -9.96
CA MET A 33 13.45 -8.32 -9.55
C MET A 33 14.66 -8.89 -8.80
N ASP A 34 15.87 -8.49 -9.17
CA ASP A 34 17.10 -9.04 -8.59
C ASP A 34 17.26 -8.70 -7.09
N HIS A 35 16.90 -7.47 -6.66
CA HIS A 35 16.97 -7.10 -5.22
C HIS A 35 15.95 -7.83 -4.34
N MET A 36 14.86 -8.36 -4.90
CA MET A 36 13.89 -9.13 -4.13
C MET A 36 14.35 -10.56 -3.84
N TRP A 37 15.27 -11.09 -4.64
CA TRP A 37 15.75 -12.48 -4.50
C TRP A 37 17.07 -12.59 -3.71
N ASP A 38 17.81 -11.49 -3.53
CA ASP A 38 19.06 -11.45 -2.75
C ASP A 38 18.82 -11.31 -1.23
N GLU A 39 17.64 -10.85 -0.82
CA GLU A 39 17.29 -10.59 0.59
C GLU A 39 16.43 -11.70 1.23
N SER A 40 16.68 -12.96 0.85
CA SER A 40 16.03 -14.14 1.42
C SER A 40 17.06 -15.13 2.00
N CYS A 41 17.99 -14.65 2.84
CA CYS A 41 18.70 -15.49 3.83
C CYS A 41 19.54 -14.65 4.83
N ALA A 42 18.89 -14.08 5.85
CA ALA A 42 19.58 -13.69 7.08
C ALA A 42 18.64 -13.67 8.29
N THR A 43 17.93 -14.77 8.56
CA THR A 43 17.30 -14.98 9.89
C THR A 43 18.30 -15.66 10.81
N GLY A 44 19.12 -14.86 11.49
CA GLY A 44 20.12 -15.32 12.46
C GLY A 44 19.96 -14.65 13.82
N ARG A 45 19.14 -15.27 14.67
CA ARG A 45 19.07 -15.24 16.16
C ARG A 45 19.41 -13.95 16.94
N LEU A 46 18.45 -13.49 17.74
CA LEU A 46 18.71 -12.81 19.02
C LEU A 46 18.97 -13.85 20.15
N PRO A 47 19.74 -13.48 21.19
CA PRO A 47 19.14 -13.54 22.54
C PRO A 47 19.64 -12.44 23.51
N GLY A 48 18.79 -12.08 24.49
CA GLY A 48 19.21 -11.31 25.66
C GLY A 48 18.06 -10.91 26.59
N SER A 49 17.99 -11.53 27.76
CA SER A 49 16.95 -11.44 28.81
C SER A 49 17.29 -10.41 29.89
N ALA A 50 16.30 -9.73 30.49
CA ALA A 50 16.30 -9.34 31.92
C ALA A 50 14.91 -8.88 32.41
N LYS A 51 14.64 -9.11 33.71
CA LYS A 51 13.35 -9.00 34.43
C LYS A 51 13.21 -7.70 35.25
N HIS A 52 11.96 -7.27 35.51
CA HIS A 52 11.35 -6.69 36.74
C HIS A 52 10.08 -5.91 36.31
N GLY A 53 8.95 -5.77 37.01
CA GLY A 53 8.46 -6.15 38.32
C GLY A 53 7.28 -5.21 38.66
N GLN A 54 6.10 -5.77 38.99
CA GLN A 54 4.97 -5.20 39.75
C GLN A 54 3.99 -4.16 39.17
N GLU A 55 2.74 -4.37 39.63
CA GLU A 55 1.56 -3.51 39.79
C GLU A 55 0.55 -3.32 38.64
N SER A 56 -0.72 -3.57 38.99
CA SER A 56 -1.91 -3.62 38.14
C SER A 56 -2.62 -2.27 38.12
N PRO A 57 -2.90 -1.73 36.93
CA PRO A 57 -4.17 -1.02 36.71
C PRO A 57 -4.98 -1.62 35.56
N ARG A 58 -6.31 -1.62 35.72
CA ARG A 58 -7.30 -2.23 34.83
C ARG A 58 -7.08 -1.86 33.36
N ALA A 59 -6.74 -2.86 32.54
CA ALA A 59 -6.49 -2.70 31.11
C ALA A 59 -7.80 -2.70 30.29
N VAL A 60 -8.10 -1.59 29.62
CA VAL A 60 -9.06 -1.58 28.51
C VAL A 60 -8.38 -2.25 27.32
N CYS A 61 -8.92 -3.39 26.89
CA CYS A 61 -8.32 -4.27 25.90
C CYS A 61 -8.55 -3.76 24.48
N ALA A 62 -7.50 -3.30 23.79
CA ALA A 62 -7.51 -3.22 22.33
C ALA A 62 -7.56 -4.64 21.75
N LEU A 63 -8.58 -4.92 20.93
CA LEU A 63 -8.81 -6.21 20.27
C LEU A 63 -7.78 -6.45 19.16
N SER A 64 -6.53 -6.75 19.52
CA SER A 64 -5.67 -7.52 18.61
C SER A 64 -5.99 -8.99 18.82
N GLY A 65 -6.56 -9.65 17.81
CA GLY A 65 -7.07 -11.03 17.87
C GLY A 65 -6.01 -12.12 18.13
N GLN A 66 -4.80 -11.76 18.55
CA GLN A 66 -3.73 -12.69 18.89
C GLN A 66 -3.74 -12.98 20.39
N MET A 67 -3.86 -14.27 20.73
CA MET A 67 -3.74 -14.77 22.10
C MET A 67 -2.35 -15.36 22.33
N LEU A 68 -1.76 -15.10 23.50
CA LEU A 68 -0.48 -15.67 23.93
C LEU A 68 -0.75 -16.94 24.75
N ILE A 69 0.06 -17.99 24.57
CA ILE A 69 0.02 -19.17 25.45
C ILE A 69 0.85 -18.83 26.71
N GLY A 70 0.19 -18.83 27.86
CA GLY A 70 0.80 -18.66 29.18
C GLY A 70 1.68 -19.84 29.55
N GLN A 71 2.56 -19.64 30.51
CA GLN A 71 3.45 -20.70 31.02
C GLN A 71 2.66 -21.85 31.68
N ASP A 72 1.41 -21.60 32.05
CA ASP A 72 0.43 -22.56 32.55
C ASP A 72 -0.42 -23.20 31.44
N GLY A 73 -0.11 -22.93 30.16
CA GLY A 73 -0.81 -23.45 28.99
C GLY A 73 -2.10 -22.71 28.63
N LYS A 74 -2.47 -21.65 29.37
CA LYS A 74 -3.73 -20.92 29.14
C LYS A 74 -3.57 -19.81 28.10
N LEU A 75 -4.61 -19.54 27.33
CA LEU A 75 -4.61 -18.46 26.36
C LEU A 75 -4.86 -17.10 27.04
N LEU A 76 -3.88 -16.21 26.97
CA LEU A 76 -3.87 -14.89 27.55
C LEU A 76 -4.04 -13.84 26.45
N ARG A 77 -4.90 -12.83 26.68
CA ARG A 77 -5.02 -11.69 25.77
C ARG A 77 -3.84 -10.74 26.01
N ARG A 78 -3.08 -10.41 24.95
CA ARG A 78 -1.92 -9.50 25.05
C ARG A 78 -2.40 -8.05 25.22
N CYS A 79 -2.24 -7.48 26.41
CA CYS A 79 -2.42 -6.06 26.67
C CYS A 79 -1.06 -5.35 26.55
N ALA A 80 -0.91 -4.43 25.59
CA ALA A 80 0.21 -3.49 25.60
C ALA A 80 -0.06 -2.42 26.67
N GLN A 81 0.90 -2.15 27.55
CA GLN A 81 0.78 -1.13 28.58
C GLN A 81 0.55 0.24 27.93
N ALA A 82 -0.57 0.87 28.27
CA ALA A 82 -0.77 2.29 28.06
C ALA A 82 -0.05 3.03 29.20
N THR A 83 1.09 3.64 28.90
CA THR A 83 1.64 4.72 29.71
C THR A 83 0.65 5.89 29.62
N ASN A 84 -0.02 6.21 30.72
CA ASN A 84 -0.82 7.42 30.83
C ASN A 84 0.13 8.61 30.86
N ASP A 85 0.18 9.37 29.77
CA ASP A 85 0.43 10.80 29.81
C ASP A 85 -0.45 11.48 28.77
N THR A 86 -1.09 12.54 29.25
CA THR A 86 -2.03 13.42 28.57
C THR A 86 -1.39 14.04 27.34
N ASP A 87 -1.84 13.70 26.13
CA ASP A 87 -2.18 14.65 25.06
C ASP A 87 -2.47 13.89 23.77
N SER A 88 -3.66 14.15 23.21
CA SER A 88 -4.10 13.70 21.88
C SER A 88 -3.90 12.21 21.60
N SER A 89 -5.00 11.47 21.48
CA SER A 89 -5.01 10.27 20.63
C SER A 89 -4.72 10.73 19.19
N GLU A 90 -3.45 11.06 18.90
CA GLU A 90 -2.91 11.20 17.57
C GLU A 90 -3.22 9.88 16.89
N GLY A 91 -4.23 9.91 16.02
CA GLY A 91 -4.72 8.75 15.34
C GLY A 91 -3.53 7.98 14.81
N MET A 92 -3.35 6.75 15.30
CA MET A 92 -2.31 5.83 14.83
C MET A 92 -2.27 5.94 13.32
N SER A 93 -1.23 6.58 12.81
CA SER A 93 -1.17 6.94 11.40
C SER A 93 -1.03 5.64 10.63
N LYS A 94 -2.13 5.18 10.03
CA LYS A 94 -2.13 3.95 9.25
C LYS A 94 -1.58 4.28 7.87
N ALA A 95 -0.67 3.46 7.35
CA ALA A 95 -0.18 3.63 5.99
C ALA A 95 -1.29 3.30 4.98
N CYS A 96 -1.37 4.07 3.90
CA CYS A 96 -2.24 3.78 2.77
C CYS A 96 -1.80 2.44 2.17
N SER A 97 -2.74 1.51 1.99
CA SER A 97 -2.44 0.17 1.47
C SER A 97 -1.99 0.18 0.01
N SER A 98 -2.21 1.30 -0.71
CA SER A 98 -1.86 1.42 -2.13
C SER A 98 -0.57 2.23 -2.36
N CYS A 99 -0.35 3.32 -1.63
CA CYS A 99 0.82 4.20 -1.86
C CYS A 99 1.74 4.33 -0.65
N VAL A 100 1.50 3.55 0.41
CA VAL A 100 2.26 3.49 1.68
C VAL A 100 2.44 4.82 2.43
N ARG A 101 1.94 5.94 1.91
CA ARG A 101 1.90 7.23 2.59
C ARG A 101 1.07 7.13 3.87
N THR A 102 1.54 7.76 4.93
CA THR A 102 0.80 7.88 6.20
C THR A 102 -0.53 8.58 5.96
N VAL A 103 -1.61 7.97 6.47
CA VAL A 103 -2.97 8.51 6.39
C VAL A 103 -3.39 8.94 7.78
N ARG A 104 -3.66 10.23 7.94
CA ARG A 104 -4.38 10.78 9.09
C ARG A 104 -5.88 10.69 8.80
N GLY A 105 -6.48 9.52 9.01
CA GLY A 105 -7.90 9.35 8.71
C GLY A 105 -8.40 7.91 8.85
N LYS A 106 -9.72 7.76 8.90
CA LYS A 106 -10.44 6.48 9.08
C LYS A 106 -11.11 6.02 7.78
N GLU A 107 -10.53 6.35 6.64
CA GLU A 107 -11.07 5.97 5.33
C GLU A 107 -10.55 4.58 4.95
N ALA A 108 -11.48 3.62 4.84
CA ALA A 108 -11.19 2.23 4.54
C ALA A 108 -12.10 1.72 3.42
N CYS A 109 -11.61 0.78 2.63
CA CYS A 109 -12.41 0.13 1.59
C CYS A 109 -13.53 -0.70 2.22
N SER A 110 -14.77 -0.46 1.82
CA SER A 110 -15.96 -1.18 2.29
C SER A 110 -15.95 -2.70 2.05
N GLN A 111 -15.15 -3.19 1.09
CA GLN A 111 -15.11 -4.59 0.69
C GLN A 111 -13.98 -5.39 1.35
N CYS A 112 -12.90 -4.75 1.77
CA CYS A 112 -11.70 -5.44 2.27
C CYS A 112 -11.01 -4.74 3.45
N ASP A 113 -11.62 -3.68 3.99
CA ASP A 113 -11.20 -2.91 5.17
C ASP A 113 -9.77 -2.34 5.12
N ARG A 114 -9.14 -2.33 3.94
CA ARG A 114 -7.83 -1.70 3.73
C ARG A 114 -7.93 -0.19 3.82
N PHE A 115 -7.03 0.42 4.60
CA PHE A 115 -6.92 1.88 4.74
C PHE A 115 -6.34 2.52 3.49
N LEU A 116 -6.93 3.64 3.06
CA LEU A 116 -6.56 4.37 1.86
C LEU A 116 -6.45 5.87 2.15
N CYS A 117 -5.56 6.55 1.43
CA CYS A 117 -5.59 8.02 1.39
C CYS A 117 -6.63 8.50 0.37
N GLN A 118 -7.01 9.77 0.46
CA GLN A 118 -7.96 10.40 -0.46
C GLN A 118 -7.55 10.29 -1.94
N SER A 119 -6.24 10.22 -2.25
CA SER A 119 -5.80 10.02 -3.64
C SER A 119 -5.96 8.58 -4.14
N CYS A 120 -6.05 7.61 -3.24
CA CYS A 120 -6.12 6.18 -3.56
C CYS A 120 -7.53 5.60 -3.40
N ILE A 121 -8.44 6.36 -2.79
CA ILE A 121 -9.82 5.95 -2.61
C ILE A 121 -10.62 6.26 -3.87
N LYS A 122 -11.50 5.34 -4.24
CA LYS A 122 -12.50 5.53 -5.29
C LYS A 122 -13.88 5.43 -4.67
N ILE A 123 -14.87 6.13 -5.24
CA ILE A 123 -16.26 6.10 -4.77
C ILE A 123 -17.07 5.31 -5.80
N CYS A 124 -17.82 4.32 -5.34
CA CYS A 124 -18.74 3.57 -6.20
C CYS A 124 -19.80 4.51 -6.76
N TYR A 125 -19.93 4.60 -8.08
CA TYR A 125 -20.96 5.43 -8.72
C TYR A 125 -22.39 4.98 -8.38
N GLY A 126 -22.62 3.68 -8.20
CA GLY A 126 -23.95 3.14 -7.92
C GLY A 126 -24.41 3.28 -6.46
N CYS A 127 -23.51 3.06 -5.50
CA CYS A 127 -23.88 3.01 -4.07
C CYS A 127 -23.06 3.96 -3.16
N ASN A 128 -22.20 4.80 -3.74
CA ASN A 128 -21.36 5.78 -3.05
C ASN A 128 -20.44 5.22 -1.96
N THR A 129 -20.25 3.90 -1.90
CA THR A 129 -19.32 3.28 -0.96
C THR A 129 -17.87 3.48 -1.39
N MET A 130 -16.97 3.62 -0.42
CA MET A 130 -15.53 3.73 -0.66
C MET A 130 -14.90 2.40 -1.08
N LEU A 131 -14.04 2.43 -2.09
CA LEU A 131 -13.38 1.26 -2.68
C LEU A 131 -11.87 1.51 -2.87
N CYS A 132 -11.08 0.45 -2.73
CA CYS A 132 -9.69 0.43 -3.18
C CYS A 132 -9.61 0.09 -4.68
N SER A 133 -8.46 0.35 -5.31
CA SER A 133 -8.20 -0.01 -6.71
C SER A 133 -8.39 -1.49 -7.03
N LEU A 134 -8.19 -2.39 -6.05
CA LEU A 134 -8.37 -3.85 -6.22
C LEU A 134 -9.84 -4.30 -6.12
N CYS A 135 -10.67 -3.51 -5.44
CA CYS A 135 -12.09 -3.79 -5.22
C CYS A 135 -13.00 -3.02 -6.16
N ALA A 136 -12.50 -1.96 -6.79
CA ALA A 136 -13.18 -1.19 -7.81
C ALA A 136 -13.06 -1.89 -9.18
N VAL A 137 -14.17 -1.90 -9.92
CA VAL A 137 -14.21 -2.12 -11.36
C VAL A 137 -14.24 -0.73 -11.98
N VAL A 138 -13.19 -0.36 -12.73
CA VAL A 138 -13.09 0.97 -13.34
C VAL A 138 -13.57 0.88 -14.79
N ASN A 139 -14.56 1.69 -15.14
CA ASN A 139 -15.04 1.85 -16.50
C ASN A 139 -14.45 3.15 -17.07
N TYR A 140 -13.82 3.05 -18.25
CA TYR A 140 -13.26 4.19 -18.97
C TYR A 140 -14.20 4.51 -20.12
N SER A 141 -14.95 5.61 -19.99
CA SER A 141 -15.89 6.07 -21.00
C SER A 141 -15.45 7.40 -21.59
N ASP A 142 -16.07 7.84 -22.69
CA ASP A 142 -15.84 9.17 -23.28
C ASP A 142 -16.17 10.32 -22.33
N ILE A 143 -16.98 10.06 -21.28
CA ILE A 143 -17.39 11.04 -20.27
C ILE A 143 -16.40 11.05 -19.08
N GLY A 144 -15.48 10.08 -19.01
CA GLY A 144 -14.44 9.98 -17.98
C GLY A 144 -14.34 8.61 -17.31
N GLU A 145 -13.57 8.55 -16.21
CA GLU A 145 -13.43 7.37 -15.37
C GLU A 145 -14.58 7.26 -14.35
N SER A 146 -15.24 6.10 -14.30
CA SER A 146 -16.18 5.75 -13.24
C SER A 146 -15.73 4.46 -12.54
N ALA A 147 -16.08 4.32 -11.27
CA ALA A 147 -15.74 3.13 -10.48
C ALA A 147 -17.01 2.50 -9.92
N LEU A 148 -17.13 1.18 -10.02
CA LEU A 148 -18.19 0.41 -9.40
C LEU A 148 -17.63 -0.61 -8.42
N CYS A 149 -18.39 -0.90 -7.35
CA CYS A 149 -18.10 -2.06 -6.52
C CYS A 149 -18.51 -3.33 -7.26
N ARG A 150 -17.98 -4.47 -6.84
CA ARG A 150 -18.34 -5.78 -7.42
C ARG A 150 -19.84 -6.07 -7.40
N GLY A 151 -20.58 -5.52 -6.44
CA GLY A 151 -22.03 -5.63 -6.39
C GLY A 151 -22.70 -4.81 -7.50
N CYS A 152 -22.41 -3.51 -7.58
CA CYS A 152 -23.00 -2.62 -8.58
C CYS A 152 -22.59 -2.99 -10.01
N SER A 153 -21.37 -3.50 -10.22
CA SER A 153 -20.92 -3.91 -11.56
C SER A 153 -21.71 -5.07 -12.15
N MET A 154 -22.40 -5.88 -11.33
CA MET A 154 -23.23 -6.99 -11.85
C MET A 154 -24.53 -6.51 -12.51
N PHE A 155 -24.93 -5.26 -12.27
CA PHE A 155 -26.18 -4.69 -12.80
C PHE A 155 -25.96 -3.79 -14.02
N GLU A 156 -24.70 -3.55 -14.38
CA GLU A 156 -24.30 -2.82 -15.59
C GLU A 156 -23.96 -3.86 -16.66
N ALA A 157 -24.99 -4.34 -17.36
CA ALA A 157 -24.91 -5.33 -18.44
C ALA A 157 -25.34 -4.71 -19.77
#